data_AF-A0A850EZI0-F1
#
_entry.id   AF-A0A850EZI0-F1
#
_cell.length_a   1.000
_cell.length_b   1.000
_cell.length_c   1.000
_cell.angle_alpha   90.00
_cell.angle_beta   90.00
_cell.angle_gamma   90.00
#
_symmetry.space_group_name_H-M   'P 1'
#
loop_
_entity.id
_entity.type
_entity.pdbx_description
1 polymer ?
#
loop_
_entity_poly.entity_id
_entity_poly.type
_entity_poly.pdbx_seq_one_letter_code
_entity_poly.pdbx_strand_id
1 'polypeptide(L)'
;MNAQSLWTNQKGAVAVEFSFIAIILALIMVLASELVMKQTLVGKLDRISYSLAGILRERQQLYAEREEIAPTELAEMRALAAKMLADMHYPHSEQVTIGLEALHFAPVSDLVNKNKVISLNQTIRDPGCVSPAGDLITLKDLSPLGSYGRWVPLYQVTVCLPQSSLFNIANFFRSTDQIVSYAVVMAR
;
A
#
# COMPACT_ATOMS: atom_id res chain seq x y z
N MET A 1 20.74 -42.24 -28.08
CA MET A 1 21.95 -41.74 -27.37
C MET A 1 22.09 -42.57 -26.10
N ASN A 2 23.23 -43.25 -25.95
CA ASN A 2 23.38 -44.36 -25.00
C ASN A 2 23.77 -43.83 -23.60
N ALA A 3 22.84 -43.86 -22.64
CA ALA A 3 23.00 -43.24 -21.31
C ALA A 3 24.13 -43.88 -20.46
N GLN A 4 24.60 -45.06 -20.82
CA GLN A 4 25.63 -45.80 -20.06
C GLN A 4 27.03 -45.17 -20.15
N SER A 5 27.37 -44.41 -21.20
CA SER A 5 28.71 -43.81 -21.31
C SER A 5 28.92 -42.58 -20.41
N LEU A 6 27.84 -42.01 -19.85
CA LEU A 6 27.89 -40.88 -18.92
C LEU A 6 28.36 -41.27 -17.52
N TRP A 7 28.18 -42.53 -17.11
CA TRP A 7 28.56 -43.00 -15.77
C TRP A 7 30.02 -43.47 -15.66
N THR A 8 30.65 -43.88 -16.77
CA THR A 8 32.03 -44.38 -16.75
C THR A 8 33.07 -43.28 -17.01
N ASN A 9 32.65 -42.13 -17.55
CA ASN A 9 33.52 -40.98 -17.82
C ASN A 9 33.39 -39.94 -16.70
N GLN A 10 34.38 -39.86 -15.79
CA GLN A 10 34.40 -38.89 -14.69
C GLN A 10 34.18 -37.43 -15.14
N LYS A 11 34.66 -37.07 -16.34
CA LYS A 11 34.46 -35.73 -16.91
C LYS A 11 33.01 -35.46 -17.34
N GLY A 12 32.28 -36.49 -17.75
CA GLY A 12 30.86 -36.38 -18.13
C GLY A 12 29.95 -36.25 -16.92
N ALA A 13 30.23 -36.99 -15.85
CA ALA A 13 29.49 -36.91 -14.59
C ALA A 13 29.56 -35.49 -13.96
N VAL A 14 30.75 -34.89 -13.91
CA VAL A 14 30.94 -33.52 -13.40
C VAL A 14 30.17 -32.48 -14.21
N ALA A 15 30.10 -32.63 -15.54
CA ALA A 15 29.35 -31.70 -16.39
C ALA A 15 27.84 -31.76 -16.13
N VAL A 16 27.30 -32.97 -15.89
CA VAL A 16 25.89 -33.17 -15.54
C VAL A 16 25.58 -32.53 -14.17
N GLU A 17 26.38 -32.77 -13.15
CA GLU A 17 26.22 -32.15 -11.82
C GLU A 17 26.28 -30.62 -11.90
N PHE A 18 27.24 -30.06 -12.65
CA PHE A 18 27.36 -28.62 -12.83
C PHE A 18 26.12 -28.01 -13.51
N SER A 19 25.61 -28.66 -14.56
CA SER A 19 24.38 -28.19 -15.24
C SER A 19 23.17 -28.17 -14.31
N PHE A 20 23.03 -29.17 -13.43
CA PHE A 20 21.94 -29.22 -12.47
C PHE A 20 22.02 -28.08 -11.47
N ILE A 21 23.21 -27.81 -10.92
CA ILE A 21 23.45 -26.68 -10.01
C ILE A 21 23.19 -25.34 -10.73
N ALA A 22 23.64 -25.19 -11.97
CA ALA A 22 23.45 -23.97 -12.75
C ALA A 22 21.96 -23.68 -13.00
N ILE A 23 21.14 -24.70 -13.29
CA ILE A 23 19.68 -24.56 -13.46
C ILE A 23 19.03 -24.11 -12.15
N ILE A 24 19.40 -24.73 -11.02
CA ILE A 24 18.87 -24.35 -9.70
C ILE A 24 19.24 -22.89 -9.38
N LEU A 25 20.49 -22.50 -9.63
CA LEU A 25 20.96 -21.15 -9.38
C LEU A 25 20.23 -20.12 -10.25
N ALA A 26 20.00 -20.43 -11.54
CA ALA A 26 19.23 -19.59 -12.43
C ALA A 26 17.77 -19.40 -11.94
N LEU A 27 17.15 -20.48 -11.45
CA LEU A 27 15.80 -20.43 -10.88
C LEU A 27 15.75 -19.53 -9.63
N ILE A 28 16.73 -19.65 -8.73
CA ILE A 28 16.82 -18.79 -7.54
C ILE A 28 16.98 -17.31 -7.94
N MET A 29 17.79 -17.01 -8.95
CA MET A 29 18.00 -15.64 -9.43
C MET A 29 16.72 -15.01 -9.99
N VAL A 30 15.92 -15.77 -10.75
CA VAL A 30 14.63 -15.30 -11.26
C VAL A 30 13.66 -15.01 -10.11
N LEU A 31 13.53 -15.93 -9.14
CA LEU A 31 12.67 -15.75 -7.97
C LEU A 31 13.10 -14.55 -7.11
N ALA A 32 14.41 -14.35 -6.93
CA ALA A 32 14.95 -13.22 -6.20
C ALA A 32 14.62 -11.90 -6.89
N SER A 33 14.77 -11.83 -8.23
CA SER A 33 14.43 -10.65 -9.02
C SER A 33 12.94 -10.28 -8.89
N GLU A 34 12.06 -11.27 -8.97
CA GLU A 34 10.62 -11.06 -8.77
C GLU A 34 10.29 -10.55 -7.37
N LEU A 35 10.92 -11.12 -6.33
CA LEU A 35 10.71 -10.69 -4.95
C LEU A 35 11.16 -9.24 -4.74
N VAL A 36 12.34 -8.87 -5.26
CA VAL A 36 12.85 -7.50 -5.16
C VAL A 36 11.90 -6.54 -5.86
N MET A 37 11.44 -6.85 -7.07
CA MET A 37 10.49 -5.99 -7.78
C MET A 37 9.19 -5.79 -7.00
N LYS A 38 8.61 -6.86 -6.43
CA LYS A 38 7.42 -6.74 -5.56
C LYS A 38 7.66 -5.83 -4.36
N GLN A 39 8.78 -6.00 -3.66
CA GLN A 39 9.14 -5.16 -2.52
C GLN A 39 9.32 -3.69 -2.91
N THR A 40 9.95 -3.42 -4.06
CA THR A 40 10.08 -2.05 -4.54
C THR A 40 8.73 -1.42 -4.87
N LEU A 41 7.79 -2.17 -5.45
CA LEU A 41 6.44 -1.66 -5.72
C LEU A 41 5.68 -1.33 -4.43
N VAL A 42 5.74 -2.20 -3.43
CA VAL A 42 5.16 -1.92 -2.10
C VAL A 42 5.76 -0.67 -1.49
N GLY A 43 7.09 -0.51 -1.53
CA GLY A 43 7.76 0.69 -1.02
C GLY A 43 7.40 1.97 -1.78
N LYS A 44 7.20 1.90 -3.10
CA LYS A 44 6.72 3.03 -3.92
C LYS A 44 5.30 3.43 -3.52
N LEU A 45 4.42 2.46 -3.31
CA LEU A 45 3.05 2.70 -2.87
C LEU A 45 3.00 3.28 -1.46
N ASP A 46 3.85 2.80 -0.56
CA ASP A 46 3.93 3.31 0.82
C ASP A 46 4.33 4.79 0.84
N ARG A 47 5.31 5.18 0.04
CA ARG A 47 5.70 6.58 -0.13
C ARG A 47 4.55 7.45 -0.66
N ILE A 48 3.75 6.93 -1.60
CA ILE A 48 2.58 7.65 -2.10
C ILE A 48 1.51 7.76 -1.02
N SER A 49 1.16 6.68 -0.32
CA SER A 49 0.14 6.71 0.73
C SER A 49 0.50 7.70 1.83
N TYR A 50 1.76 7.71 2.30
CA TYR A 50 2.20 8.70 3.28
C TYR A 50 2.18 10.14 2.75
N SER A 51 2.61 10.35 1.51
CA SER A 51 2.60 11.68 0.89
C SER A 51 1.18 12.23 0.74
N LEU A 52 0.24 11.40 0.26
CA LEU A 52 -1.16 11.78 0.12
C LEU A 52 -1.83 12.01 1.47
N ALA A 53 -1.56 11.15 2.46
CA ALA A 53 -2.06 11.33 3.81
C ALA A 53 -1.54 12.66 4.41
N GLY A 54 -0.27 13.00 4.17
CA GLY A 54 0.30 14.29 4.55
C GLY A 54 -0.42 15.48 3.91
N ILE A 55 -0.68 15.42 2.60
CA ILE A 55 -1.43 16.47 1.88
C ILE A 55 -2.85 16.60 2.45
N LEU A 56 -3.54 15.48 2.66
CA LEU A 56 -4.89 15.47 3.24
C LEU A 56 -4.90 16.11 4.63
N ARG A 57 -3.90 15.80 5.45
CA ARG A 57 -3.70 16.41 6.77
C ARG A 57 -3.44 17.92 6.70
N GLU A 58 -2.57 18.38 5.80
CA GLU A 58 -2.18 19.79 5.71
C GLU A 58 -3.30 20.67 5.15
N ARG A 59 -4.14 20.13 4.25
CA ARG A 59 -5.28 20.87 3.70
C ARG A 59 -6.23 21.35 4.77
N GLN A 60 -6.47 20.56 5.81
CA GLN A 60 -7.32 20.96 6.94
C GLN A 60 -6.75 22.17 7.70
N GLN A 61 -5.42 22.26 7.79
CA GLN A 61 -4.75 23.38 8.46
C GLN A 61 -4.74 24.65 7.59
N LEU A 62 -4.69 24.50 6.26
CA LEU A 62 -4.56 25.63 5.32
C LEU A 62 -5.90 26.17 4.80
N TYR A 63 -6.93 25.32 4.71
CA TYR A 63 -8.26 25.65 4.19
C TYR A 63 -9.33 25.55 5.28
N ALA A 64 -9.34 26.55 6.18
CA ALA A 64 -10.44 26.91 7.09
C ALA A 64 -11.52 25.84 7.33
N GLU A 65 -11.15 24.78 8.08
CA GLU A 65 -12.08 23.82 8.71
C GLU A 65 -13.03 23.06 7.76
N ARG A 66 -12.64 22.81 6.51
CA ARG A 66 -13.46 21.96 5.64
C ARG A 66 -13.26 20.48 6.01
N GLU A 67 -13.96 20.02 7.05
CA GLU A 67 -13.88 18.66 7.58
C GLU A 67 -14.32 17.58 6.59
N GLU A 68 -15.16 17.95 5.61
CA GLU A 68 -15.72 17.02 4.65
C GLU A 68 -14.81 16.81 3.44
N ILE A 69 -14.59 15.54 3.07
CA ILE A 69 -13.90 15.15 1.86
C ILE A 69 -14.88 15.26 0.69
N ALA A 70 -14.57 16.07 -0.32
CA ALA A 70 -15.40 16.16 -1.52
C ALA A 70 -15.04 15.05 -2.53
N PRO A 71 -16.00 14.53 -3.32
CA PRO A 71 -15.71 13.52 -4.34
C PRO A 71 -14.75 14.00 -5.42
N THR A 72 -14.66 15.32 -5.66
CA THR A 72 -13.67 15.92 -6.56
C THR A 72 -12.24 15.75 -6.04
N GLU A 73 -12.05 15.73 -4.72
CA GLU A 73 -10.73 15.58 -4.10
C GLU A 73 -10.20 14.16 -4.24
N LEU A 74 -11.09 13.15 -4.28
CA LEU A 74 -10.72 11.79 -4.64
C LEU A 74 -10.11 11.76 -6.05
N ALA A 75 -10.76 12.38 -7.02
CA ALA A 75 -10.27 12.41 -8.40
C ALA A 75 -8.90 13.14 -8.51
N GLU A 76 -8.73 14.25 -7.80
CA GLU A 76 -7.48 15.00 -7.75
C GLU A 76 -6.35 14.19 -7.09
N MET A 77 -6.62 13.54 -5.95
CA MET A 77 -5.64 12.69 -5.27
C MET A 77 -5.28 11.46 -6.10
N ARG A 78 -6.25 10.88 -6.84
CA ARG A 78 -5.99 9.77 -7.76
C ARG A 78 -5.08 10.21 -8.91
N ALA A 79 -5.35 11.38 -9.50
CA ALA A 79 -4.51 11.95 -10.54
C ALA A 79 -3.10 12.27 -10.04
N LEU A 80 -2.97 12.76 -8.81
CA LEU A 80 -1.67 13.00 -8.18
C LEU A 80 -0.91 11.68 -7.93
N ALA A 81 -1.57 10.65 -7.41
CA ALA A 81 -1.00 9.32 -7.24
C ALA A 81 -0.51 8.73 -8.58
N ALA A 82 -1.32 8.84 -9.63
CA ALA A 82 -0.97 8.38 -10.97
C ALA A 82 0.27 9.12 -11.49
N LYS A 83 0.36 10.44 -11.28
CA LYS A 83 1.52 11.23 -11.65
C LYS A 83 2.79 10.83 -10.87
N MET A 84 2.67 10.59 -9.56
CA MET A 84 3.79 10.11 -8.74
C MET A 84 4.28 8.72 -9.17
N LEU A 85 3.37 7.81 -9.53
CA LEU A 85 3.71 6.50 -10.07
C LEU A 85 4.39 6.61 -11.43
N ALA A 86 3.92 7.51 -12.30
CA ALA A 86 4.52 7.79 -13.60
C ALA A 86 5.95 8.32 -13.44
N ASP A 87 6.18 9.24 -12.49
CA ASP A 87 7.51 9.79 -12.17
C ASP A 87 8.47 8.70 -11.65
N MET A 88 7.93 7.73 -10.91
CA MET A 88 8.67 6.52 -10.48
C MET A 88 8.79 5.45 -11.58
N HIS A 89 8.52 5.79 -12.84
CA HIS A 89 8.64 4.95 -14.04
C HIS A 89 7.80 3.67 -13.99
N TYR A 90 6.60 3.73 -13.38
CA TYR A 90 5.66 2.61 -13.41
C TYR A 90 4.76 2.67 -14.66
N PRO A 91 4.74 1.63 -15.53
CA PRO A 91 4.08 1.68 -16.83
C PRO A 91 2.54 1.68 -16.79
N HIS A 92 1.92 1.26 -15.68
CA HIS A 92 0.45 1.18 -15.54
C HIS A 92 -0.07 2.14 -14.46
N SER A 93 0.54 3.33 -14.36
CA SER A 93 0.24 4.32 -13.31
C SER A 93 -1.22 4.81 -13.33
N GLU A 94 -1.88 4.79 -14.48
CA GLU A 94 -3.27 5.24 -14.65
C GLU A 94 -4.31 4.32 -13.97
N GLN A 95 -3.94 3.07 -13.70
CA GLN A 95 -4.82 2.06 -13.10
C GLN A 95 -4.86 2.15 -11.57
N VAL A 96 -4.17 3.12 -10.98
CA VAL A 96 -4.20 3.33 -9.53
C VAL A 96 -5.59 3.73 -9.08
N THR A 97 -6.07 3.06 -8.04
CA THR A 97 -7.31 3.39 -7.33
C THR A 97 -6.96 3.81 -5.91
N ILE A 98 -7.77 4.68 -5.34
CA ILE A 98 -7.51 5.20 -3.99
C ILE A 98 -8.76 5.13 -3.10
N GLY A 99 -8.51 5.10 -1.80
CA GLY A 99 -9.52 5.20 -0.77
C GLY A 99 -9.12 6.23 0.27
N LEU A 100 -10.06 7.08 0.65
CA LEU A 100 -9.89 8.15 1.61
C LEU A 100 -10.90 7.96 2.74
N GLU A 101 -10.41 8.02 3.98
CA GLU A 101 -11.23 7.94 5.17
C GLU A 101 -10.84 9.07 6.12
N ALA A 102 -11.83 9.74 6.69
CA ALA A 102 -11.67 10.80 7.67
C ALA A 102 -12.56 10.53 8.88
N LEU A 103 -11.97 10.68 10.06
CA LEU A 103 -12.64 10.51 11.34
C LEU A 103 -12.37 11.74 12.22
N HIS A 104 -13.42 12.52 12.46
CA HIS A 104 -13.37 13.66 13.37
C HIS A 104 -14.11 13.36 14.66
N PHE A 105 -13.73 14.08 15.70
CA PHE A 105 -14.26 13.92 17.03
C PHE A 105 -14.85 15.23 17.53
N ALA A 106 -15.95 15.13 18.26
CA ALA A 106 -16.55 16.28 18.93
C ALA A 106 -15.61 16.80 20.04
N PRO A 107 -15.63 18.11 20.33
CA PRO A 107 -14.88 18.68 21.46
C PRO A 107 -15.35 18.05 22.77
N VAL A 108 -14.42 17.91 23.73
CA VAL A 108 -14.73 17.33 25.03
C VAL A 108 -15.60 18.32 25.80
N SER A 109 -16.88 17.98 25.98
CA SER A 109 -17.85 18.80 26.71
C SER A 109 -17.65 18.73 28.23
N ASP A 110 -17.14 17.59 28.75
CA ASP A 110 -16.92 17.36 30.18
C ASP A 110 -15.50 16.85 30.47
N LEU A 111 -14.76 17.57 31.31
CA LEU A 111 -13.39 17.20 31.72
C LEU A 111 -13.32 15.89 32.53
N VAL A 112 -14.45 15.42 33.05
CA VAL A 112 -14.58 14.21 33.88
C VAL A 112 -14.82 12.96 33.03
N ASN A 113 -15.56 13.07 31.93
CA ASN A 113 -15.87 11.95 31.06
C ASN A 113 -15.24 12.15 29.67
N LYS A 114 -14.00 11.68 29.52
CA LYS A 114 -13.22 11.78 28.28
C LYS A 114 -13.65 10.72 27.25
N ASN A 115 -14.94 10.64 26.95
CA ASN A 115 -15.43 9.75 25.91
C ASN A 115 -15.13 10.32 24.53
N LYS A 116 -14.65 9.45 23.62
CA LYS A 116 -14.46 9.78 22.21
C LYS A 116 -15.80 9.74 21.50
N VAL A 117 -16.40 10.91 21.29
CA VAL A 117 -17.61 11.08 20.48
C VAL A 117 -17.20 11.42 19.06
N ILE A 118 -17.64 10.63 18.09
CA ILE A 118 -17.34 10.84 16.68
C ILE A 118 -18.29 11.92 16.15
N SER A 119 -17.74 13.02 15.62
CA SER A 119 -18.51 14.09 14.98
C SER A 119 -18.72 13.84 13.49
N LEU A 120 -17.70 13.30 12.82
CA LEU A 120 -17.72 13.00 11.39
C LEU A 120 -17.04 11.65 11.13
N ASN A 121 -17.70 10.83 10.31
CA ASN A 121 -17.12 9.60 9.78
C ASN A 121 -17.41 9.55 8.29
N GLN A 122 -16.38 9.78 7.48
CA GLN A 122 -16.49 9.80 6.03
C GLN A 122 -15.53 8.80 5.40
N THR A 123 -16.04 8.10 4.39
CA THR A 123 -15.30 7.11 3.62
C THR A 123 -15.66 7.28 2.16
N ILE A 124 -14.67 7.60 1.34
CA ILE A 124 -14.81 7.77 -0.10
C ILE A 124 -13.75 6.91 -0.76
N ARG A 125 -14.16 5.93 -1.56
CA ARG A 125 -13.25 4.94 -2.15
C ARG A 125 -13.61 4.66 -3.60
N ASP A 126 -12.59 4.47 -4.42
CA ASP A 126 -12.74 3.88 -5.74
C ASP A 126 -13.20 2.42 -5.63
N PRO A 127 -13.98 1.91 -6.61
CA PRO A 127 -14.47 0.54 -6.58
C PRO A 127 -13.30 -0.46 -6.55
N GLY A 128 -13.36 -1.41 -5.60
CA GLY A 128 -12.37 -2.48 -5.45
C GLY A 128 -11.14 -2.14 -4.60
N CYS A 129 -10.98 -0.89 -4.16
CA CYS A 129 -9.89 -0.50 -3.26
C CYS A 129 -10.34 -0.55 -1.79
N VAL A 130 -9.84 -1.54 -1.05
CA VAL A 130 -10.19 -1.78 0.36
C VAL A 130 -8.92 -1.81 1.20
N SER A 131 -8.92 -1.09 2.32
CA SER A 131 -7.82 -1.10 3.27
C SER A 131 -7.74 -2.44 4.01
N PRO A 132 -6.56 -3.07 4.12
CA PRO A 132 -6.40 -4.28 4.93
C PRO A 132 -6.51 -4.01 6.43
N ALA A 133 -6.38 -2.75 6.88
CA ALA A 133 -6.53 -2.36 8.28
C ALA A 133 -7.99 -2.34 8.76
N GLY A 134 -8.95 -2.51 7.85
CA GLY A 134 -10.37 -2.36 8.13
C GLY A 134 -10.80 -0.88 8.14
N ASP A 135 -12.00 -0.63 8.67
CA ASP A 135 -12.57 0.72 8.73
C ASP A 135 -11.88 1.57 9.80
N LEU A 136 -11.63 2.84 9.48
CA LEU A 136 -10.96 3.81 10.36
C LEU A 136 -11.59 3.96 11.76
N ILE A 137 -12.89 3.65 11.89
CA ILE A 137 -13.62 3.67 13.17
C ILE A 137 -12.98 2.73 14.21
N THR A 138 -12.49 1.56 13.76
CA THR A 138 -11.85 0.57 14.64
C THR A 138 -10.53 1.09 15.22
N LEU A 139 -9.94 2.08 14.55
CA LEU A 139 -8.67 2.72 14.90
C LEU A 139 -8.86 4.02 15.69
N LYS A 140 -10.07 4.36 16.13
CA LYS A 140 -10.37 5.58 16.91
C LYS A 140 -9.49 5.73 18.16
N ASP A 141 -9.03 4.61 18.71
CA ASP A 141 -8.20 4.60 19.92
C ASP A 141 -6.80 5.19 19.68
N LEU A 142 -6.34 5.25 18.42
CA LEU A 142 -5.09 5.89 18.01
C LEU A 142 -5.12 7.42 18.13
N SER A 143 -6.30 8.04 18.24
CA SER A 143 -6.42 9.49 18.44
C SER A 143 -6.03 9.90 19.87
N PRO A 144 -4.96 10.69 20.06
CA PRO A 144 -4.63 11.27 21.36
C PRO A 144 -5.48 12.51 21.64
N LEU A 145 -5.60 12.86 22.92
CA LEU A 145 -6.16 14.14 23.33
C LEU A 145 -5.09 15.23 23.14
N GLY A 146 -5.39 16.21 22.30
CA GLY A 146 -4.51 17.36 22.07
C GLY A 146 -4.51 18.36 23.24
N SER A 147 -3.52 19.25 23.26
CA SER A 147 -3.34 20.25 24.33
C SER A 147 -4.51 21.24 24.48
N TYR A 148 -5.30 21.43 23.42
CA TYR A 148 -6.48 22.31 23.41
C TYR A 148 -7.77 21.62 23.89
N GLY A 149 -7.67 20.43 24.51
CA GLY A 149 -8.86 19.71 25.01
C GLY A 149 -9.73 19.11 23.91
N ARG A 150 -9.18 18.94 22.70
CA ARG A 150 -9.83 18.31 21.54
C ARG A 150 -9.14 17.00 21.19
N TRP A 151 -9.92 16.01 20.77
CA TRP A 151 -9.38 14.78 20.19
C TRP A 151 -8.82 15.08 18.80
N VAL A 152 -7.66 14.51 18.49
CA VAL A 152 -7.00 14.69 17.20
C VAL A 152 -7.73 13.88 16.12
N PRO A 153 -8.16 14.49 15.01
CA PRO A 153 -8.82 13.74 13.93
C PRO A 153 -7.81 12.78 13.26
N LEU A 154 -8.36 11.67 12.75
CA LEU A 154 -7.60 10.65 12.03
C LEU A 154 -7.97 10.70 10.55
N TYR A 155 -6.95 10.51 9.71
CA TYR A 155 -7.11 10.37 8.28
C TYR A 155 -6.41 9.10 7.83
N GLN A 156 -7.04 8.36 6.92
CA GLN A 156 -6.46 7.19 6.31
C GLN A 156 -6.54 7.31 4.80
N VAL A 157 -5.40 7.11 4.15
CA VAL A 157 -5.31 7.03 2.69
C VAL A 157 -4.85 5.64 2.32
N THR A 158 -5.62 4.99 1.44
CA THR A 158 -5.34 3.67 0.89
C THR A 158 -5.06 3.84 -0.60
N VAL A 159 -3.98 3.23 -1.08
CA VAL A 159 -3.60 3.22 -2.49
C VAL A 159 -3.58 1.78 -2.95
N CYS A 160 -4.36 1.48 -3.97
CA CYS A 160 -4.51 0.16 -4.55
C CYS A 160 -4.03 0.17 -5.99
N LEU A 161 -3.28 -0.86 -6.36
CA LEU A 161 -2.75 -1.03 -7.70
C LEU A 161 -3.05 -2.45 -8.19
N PRO A 162 -3.68 -2.62 -9.36
CA PRO A 162 -3.83 -3.94 -9.95
C PRO A 162 -2.46 -4.50 -10.30
N GLN A 163 -2.21 -5.77 -9.97
CA GLN A 163 -0.95 -6.41 -10.30
C GLN A 163 -0.91 -6.74 -11.79
N SER A 164 0.06 -6.19 -12.53
CA SER A 164 0.33 -6.61 -13.91
C SER A 164 1.05 -7.97 -13.91
N SER A 165 0.66 -8.83 -14.85
CA SER A 165 0.97 -10.27 -15.04
C SER A 165 2.43 -10.75 -15.03
N LEU A 166 3.41 -9.86 -14.82
CA LEU A 166 4.85 -10.21 -14.83
C LEU A 166 5.27 -11.11 -13.65
N PHE A 167 4.47 -11.21 -12.58
CA PHE A 167 4.83 -11.91 -11.33
C PHE A 167 4.09 -13.22 -11.07
N ASN A 168 3.57 -13.84 -12.13
CA ASN A 168 2.69 -15.02 -12.01
C ASN A 168 3.41 -16.27 -11.48
N ILE A 169 4.73 -16.41 -11.64
CA ILE A 169 5.48 -17.59 -11.18
C ILE A 169 5.50 -17.66 -9.65
N ALA A 170 5.75 -16.55 -8.96
CA ALA A 170 5.65 -16.50 -7.49
C ALA A 170 4.21 -16.49 -6.94
N ASN A 171 3.20 -16.20 -7.78
CA ASN A 171 1.80 -16.17 -7.36
C ASN A 171 1.15 -17.56 -7.23
N PHE A 172 1.88 -18.65 -7.51
CA PHE A 172 1.41 -20.02 -7.22
C PHE A 172 1.02 -20.22 -5.74
N PHE A 173 1.60 -19.44 -4.81
CA PHE A 173 1.37 -19.58 -3.37
C PHE A 173 0.54 -18.45 -2.72
N ARG A 174 0.19 -17.36 -3.43
CA ARG A 174 -0.54 -16.24 -2.81
C ARG A 174 -1.46 -15.52 -3.80
N SER A 175 -2.76 -15.74 -3.63
CA SER A 175 -3.84 -15.11 -4.40
C SER A 175 -4.19 -13.75 -3.78
N THR A 176 -3.51 -12.70 -4.21
CA THR A 176 -3.96 -11.32 -3.97
C THR A 176 -3.88 -10.57 -5.28
N ASP A 177 -5.03 -10.32 -5.92
CA ASP A 177 -5.16 -9.69 -7.25
C ASP A 177 -4.75 -8.21 -7.32
N GLN A 178 -4.33 -7.63 -6.20
CA GLN A 178 -3.94 -6.23 -6.08
C GLN A 178 -2.89 -6.04 -5.00
N ILE A 179 -1.97 -5.09 -5.24
CA ILE A 179 -1.01 -4.61 -4.24
C ILE A 179 -1.64 -3.39 -3.59
N VAL A 180 -1.78 -3.41 -2.27
CA VAL A 180 -2.41 -2.34 -1.49
C VAL A 180 -1.43 -1.82 -0.45
N SER A 181 -1.37 -0.51 -0.31
CA SER A 181 -0.70 0.17 0.81
C SER A 181 -1.65 1.17 1.46
N TYR A 182 -1.49 1.40 2.75
CA TYR A 182 -2.30 2.36 3.49
C TYR A 182 -1.41 3.15 4.46
N ALA A 183 -1.79 4.41 4.69
CA ALA A 183 -1.17 5.26 5.68
C ALA A 183 -2.25 5.91 6.54
N VAL A 184 -2.07 5.89 7.86
CA VAL A 184 -2.92 6.56 8.83
C VAL A 184 -2.15 7.71 9.44
N VAL A 185 -2.72 8.91 9.43
CA VAL A 185 -2.10 10.12 9.96
C VAL A 185 -3.05 10.85 10.90
N MET A 186 -2.46 11.51 11.88
CA MET A 186 -3.13 12.34 12.88
C MET A 186 -2.92 13.82 12.52
N ALA A 187 -3.96 14.66 12.53
CA ALA A 187 -3.79 16.10 12.37
C ALA A 187 -3.70 16.82 13.72
N ARG A 188 -2.77 17.77 13.85
CA ARG A 188 -2.47 18.43 15.14
C ARG A 188 -3.39 19.63 15.38
#